data_AF-A0A964ZCV4-F1
#
_entry.id   AF-A0A964ZCV4-F1
#
_cell.length_a   1.000
_cell.length_b   1.000
_cell.length_c   1.000
_cell.angle_alpha   90.00
_cell.angle_beta   90.00
_cell.angle_gamma   90.00
#
_symmetry.space_group_name_H-M   'P 1'
#
loop_
_entity.id
_entity.type
_entity.pdbx_description
1 polymer ?
#
loop_
_entity_poly.entity_id
_entity_poly.type
_entity_poly.pdbx_seq_one_letter_code
_entity_poly.pdbx_strand_id
1 'polypeptide(L)'
;MFPILLMLLAVDKPLLIQSVSGSSNNRIEAKTGGLVARRGEPAVAFALLRLGKGKRTLPYFALIRYGADAGGQAQSSDDVMLEDRKASMKHTLSLDNKTVLIAHTVEVSPDATRTLRESLTIDSKAIDLARGRVFLIDLTEGSAKWEQKKLDLPAEIADPMTAKDTTDLVGRVLADLIKQDKNVKAFLETK
;
A
#
# COMPACT_ATOMS: atom_id res chain seq x y z
N MET A 1 -9.25 33.35 9.36
CA MET A 1 -10.05 32.19 8.94
C MET A 1 -9.07 31.10 8.52
N PHE A 2 -8.64 30.26 9.47
CA PHE A 2 -7.64 29.20 9.25
C PHE A 2 -8.40 27.88 9.00
N PRO A 3 -8.17 27.15 7.90
CA PRO A 3 -8.83 25.87 7.71
C PRO A 3 -8.01 24.77 8.40
N ILE A 4 -8.66 24.13 9.38
CA ILE A 4 -8.67 22.67 9.63
C ILE A 4 -7.41 21.96 9.10
N LEU A 5 -6.31 22.12 9.82
CA LEU A 5 -5.22 21.18 9.77
C LEU A 5 -5.74 19.90 10.41
N LEU A 6 -5.86 18.83 9.61
CA LEU A 6 -6.25 17.48 10.00
C LEU A 6 -5.75 17.17 11.41
N MET A 7 -6.65 17.30 12.38
CA MET A 7 -6.49 16.64 13.67
C MET A 7 -6.60 15.14 13.38
N LEU A 8 -5.45 14.52 13.14
CA LEU A 8 -5.13 13.16 13.54
C LEU A 8 -5.15 13.04 15.08
N LEU A 9 -6.10 13.70 15.75
CA LEU A 9 -6.42 13.43 17.14
C LEU A 9 -7.24 12.15 17.14
N ALA A 10 -6.63 11.13 17.72
CA ALA A 10 -7.23 9.87 18.08
C ALA A 10 -8.56 10.09 18.81
N VAL A 11 -9.66 10.03 18.06
CA VAL A 11 -10.80 9.25 18.52
C VAL A 11 -10.42 7.82 18.16
N ASP A 12 -10.34 6.92 19.14
CA ASP A 12 -10.05 5.50 18.95
C ASP A 12 -11.12 4.85 18.06
N LYS A 13 -11.02 5.08 16.75
CA LYS A 13 -11.79 4.32 15.78
C LYS A 13 -11.20 2.91 15.72
N PRO A 14 -12.04 1.87 15.75
CA PRO A 14 -11.55 0.51 15.76
C PRO A 14 -10.73 0.26 14.50
N LEU A 15 -9.51 -0.22 14.71
CA LEU A 15 -8.67 -0.79 13.65
C LEU A 15 -9.40 -2.03 13.13
N LEU A 16 -9.75 -2.01 11.84
CA LEU A 16 -10.45 -3.11 11.18
C LEU A 16 -9.47 -4.21 10.78
N ILE A 17 -8.34 -3.81 10.20
CA ILE A 17 -7.33 -4.73 9.71
C ILE A 17 -5.94 -4.11 9.88
N GLN A 18 -5.03 -4.94 10.37
CA GLN A 18 -3.61 -4.72 10.19
C GLN A 18 -2.88 -6.05 9.98
N SER A 19 -2.14 -6.13 8.89
CA SER A 19 -1.24 -7.23 8.60
C SER A 19 0.11 -6.68 8.16
N VAL A 20 1.13 -7.54 8.18
CA VAL A 20 2.37 -7.45 7.41
C VAL A 20 2.85 -8.89 7.29
N SER A 21 2.93 -9.42 6.08
CA SER A 21 3.52 -10.73 5.81
C SER A 21 4.81 -10.54 5.02
N GLY A 22 5.80 -11.38 5.25
CA GLY A 22 7.08 -11.22 4.59
C GLY A 22 7.91 -12.49 4.51
N SER A 23 8.78 -12.50 3.53
CA SER A 23 9.79 -13.54 3.34
C SER A 23 11.11 -12.89 2.97
N SER A 24 12.22 -13.52 3.31
CA SER A 24 13.55 -13.03 2.97
C SER A 24 14.53 -14.15 2.69
N ASN A 25 15.45 -13.89 1.77
CA ASN A 25 16.68 -14.65 1.57
C ASN A 25 17.87 -13.70 1.44
N ASN A 26 19.06 -14.20 1.08
CA ASN A 26 20.28 -13.39 0.96
C ASN A 26 20.23 -12.33 -0.17
N ARG A 27 19.22 -12.38 -1.03
CA ARG A 27 19.09 -11.55 -2.25
C ARG A 27 17.91 -10.60 -2.18
N ILE A 28 16.79 -11.04 -1.62
CA ILE A 28 15.55 -10.29 -1.60
C ILE A 28 14.93 -10.44 -0.22
N GLU A 29 14.52 -9.31 0.34
CA GLU A 29 13.47 -9.27 1.35
C GLU A 29 12.25 -8.62 0.73
N ALA A 30 11.13 -9.33 0.79
CA ALA A 30 9.84 -8.89 0.30
C ALA A 30 8.83 -8.96 1.44
N LYS A 31 8.12 -7.86 1.70
CA LYS A 31 6.99 -7.83 2.61
C LYS A 31 5.78 -7.27 1.86
N THR A 32 4.63 -7.89 2.05
CA THR A 32 3.35 -7.38 1.57
C THR A 32 2.41 -7.17 2.74
N GLY A 33 1.31 -6.47 2.47
CA GLY A 33 0.23 -6.41 3.43
C GLY A 33 0.36 -5.32 4.45
N GLY A 34 1.16 -4.28 4.21
CA GLY A 34 1.12 -3.05 5.00
C GLY A 34 -0.26 -2.39 4.90
N LEU A 35 -1.22 -2.95 5.62
CA LEU A 35 -2.62 -2.61 5.57
C LEU A 35 -3.00 -1.93 6.88
N VAL A 36 -3.58 -0.75 6.76
CA VAL A 36 -4.20 -0.06 7.89
C VAL A 36 -5.57 0.37 7.41
N ALA A 37 -6.62 -0.23 7.97
CA ALA A 37 -8.00 0.17 7.72
C ALA A 37 -8.66 0.51 9.06
N ARG A 38 -9.30 1.68 9.14
CA ARG A 38 -10.09 2.12 10.30
C ARG A 38 -11.45 2.54 9.80
N ARG A 39 -12.52 2.18 10.52
CA ARG A 39 -13.89 2.48 10.08
C ARG A 39 -14.05 3.97 9.73
N GLY A 40 -14.56 4.23 8.52
CA GLY A 40 -14.78 5.60 8.04
C GLY A 40 -13.49 6.38 7.72
N GLU A 41 -12.38 5.69 7.53
CA GLU A 41 -11.12 6.24 7.03
C GLU A 41 -10.61 5.42 5.85
N PRO A 42 -9.96 6.05 4.87
CA PRO A 42 -9.31 5.34 3.77
C PRO A 42 -8.33 4.28 4.29
N ALA A 43 -8.41 3.09 3.71
CA ALA A 43 -7.43 2.06 3.92
C ALA A 43 -6.16 2.35 3.11
N VAL A 44 -5.03 1.81 3.54
CA VAL A 44 -3.76 1.92 2.81
C VAL A 44 -3.21 0.53 2.59
N ALA A 45 -2.73 0.20 1.39
CA ALA A 45 -2.00 -1.04 1.11
C ALA A 45 -0.63 -0.73 0.51
N PHE A 46 0.42 -1.39 0.99
CA PHE A 46 1.77 -1.26 0.45
C PHE A 46 2.59 -2.55 0.58
N ALA A 47 3.67 -2.62 -0.19
CA ALA A 47 4.72 -3.62 -0.04
C ALA A 47 6.05 -2.95 0.35
N LEU A 48 6.98 -3.73 0.91
CA LEU A 48 8.35 -3.34 1.15
C LEU A 48 9.29 -4.29 0.41
N LEU A 49 10.31 -3.71 -0.21
CA LEU A 49 11.32 -4.46 -0.94
C LEU A 49 12.72 -3.99 -0.54
N ARG A 50 13.60 -4.94 -0.20
CA ARG A 50 15.04 -4.72 -0.07
C ARG A 50 15.81 -5.71 -0.92
N LEU A 51 16.75 -5.20 -1.70
CA LEU A 51 17.64 -6.01 -2.54
C LEU A 51 19.00 -6.15 -1.84
N GLY A 52 19.44 -7.38 -1.62
CA GLY A 52 20.66 -7.72 -0.89
C GLY A 52 20.77 -6.98 0.45
N LYS A 53 21.83 -6.19 0.62
CA LYS A 53 22.05 -5.32 1.79
C LYS A 53 21.63 -3.86 1.57
N GLY A 54 20.89 -3.60 0.50
CA GLY A 54 20.42 -2.26 0.14
C GLY A 54 19.36 -1.71 1.09
N LYS A 55 18.84 -0.54 0.73
CA LYS A 55 17.76 0.12 1.46
C LYS A 55 16.42 -0.56 1.19
N ARG A 56 15.51 -0.52 2.15
CA ARG A 56 14.10 -0.88 1.92
C ARG A 56 13.41 0.27 1.21
N THR A 57 12.56 -0.09 0.24
CA THR A 57 11.82 0.83 -0.61
C THR A 57 10.34 0.45 -0.65
N LEU A 58 9.49 1.39 -1.05
CA LEU A 58 8.08 1.15 -1.39
C LEU A 58 7.97 0.96 -2.92
N PRO A 59 7.87 -0.27 -3.45
CA PRO A 59 7.63 -0.47 -4.87
C PRO A 59 6.26 0.05 -5.32
N TYR A 60 5.29 0.14 -4.39
CA TYR A 60 4.00 0.80 -4.59
C TYR A 60 3.40 1.29 -3.27
N PHE A 61 2.43 2.20 -3.36
CA PHE A 61 1.59 2.64 -2.25
C PHE A 61 0.16 2.91 -2.74
N ALA A 62 -0.84 2.23 -2.18
CA ALA A 62 -2.23 2.33 -2.58
C ALA A 62 -3.08 2.93 -1.47
N LEU A 63 -3.84 3.98 -1.80
CA LEU A 63 -4.86 4.59 -0.96
C LEU A 63 -6.21 4.06 -1.41
N ILE A 64 -7.00 3.53 -0.48
CA ILE A 64 -8.19 2.76 -0.78
C ILE A 64 -9.37 3.38 -0.05
N ARG A 65 -10.31 3.93 -0.80
CA ARG A 65 -11.58 4.45 -0.26
C ARG A 65 -12.64 3.36 -0.32
N TYR A 66 -13.45 3.26 0.72
CA TYR A 66 -14.56 2.32 0.84
C TYR A 66 -15.70 2.94 1.67
N GLY A 67 -16.88 2.35 1.63
CA GLY A 67 -18.07 2.88 2.31
C GLY A 67 -17.97 2.75 3.83
N ALA A 68 -18.53 3.72 4.56
CA ALA A 68 -18.56 3.68 6.03
C ALA A 68 -19.77 2.89 6.59
N ASP A 69 -20.78 2.61 5.75
CA ASP A 69 -22.15 2.31 6.19
C ASP A 69 -22.55 0.83 6.13
N ALA A 70 -21.72 -0.06 5.61
CA ALA A 70 -22.05 -1.47 5.62
C ALA A 70 -21.47 -2.12 6.87
N GLY A 71 -22.29 -2.86 7.62
CA GLY A 71 -21.83 -3.83 8.62
C GLY A 71 -21.05 -5.01 7.99
N GLY A 72 -20.31 -4.78 6.91
CA GLY A 72 -19.54 -5.75 6.16
C GLY A 72 -18.29 -6.18 6.92
N GLN A 73 -17.85 -7.41 6.66
CA GLN A 73 -16.60 -7.91 7.18
C GLN A 73 -15.43 -7.31 6.40
N ALA A 74 -14.45 -6.80 7.13
CA ALA A 74 -13.16 -6.42 6.57
C ALA A 74 -12.25 -7.66 6.65
N GLN A 75 -11.75 -8.12 5.51
CA GLN A 75 -10.82 -9.25 5.44
C GLN A 75 -9.61 -8.86 4.58
N SER A 76 -8.43 -9.31 5.00
CA SER A 76 -7.23 -9.23 4.17
C SER A 76 -6.56 -10.60 4.07
N SER A 77 -5.89 -10.82 2.95
CA SER A 77 -5.04 -11.99 2.75
C SER A 77 -3.76 -11.55 2.05
N ASP A 78 -2.65 -12.03 2.57
CA ASP A 78 -1.31 -11.70 2.14
C ASP A 78 -0.56 -12.97 1.78
N ASP A 79 -0.02 -13.02 0.57
CA ASP A 79 0.81 -14.12 0.10
C ASP A 79 2.15 -13.58 -0.40
N VAL A 80 3.25 -14.12 0.13
CA VAL A 80 4.61 -13.76 -0.27
C VAL A 80 5.37 -15.04 -0.56
N MET A 81 5.68 -15.25 -1.84
CA MET A 81 6.54 -16.32 -2.32
C MET A 81 7.91 -15.77 -2.70
N LEU A 82 8.96 -16.45 -2.23
CA LEU A 82 10.34 -16.23 -2.66
C LEU A 82 10.91 -17.47 -3.33
N GLU A 83 11.52 -17.27 -4.49
CA GLU A 83 12.20 -18.28 -5.29
C GLU A 83 13.56 -17.73 -5.75
N ASP A 84 14.62 -17.96 -4.97
CA ASP A 84 16.00 -17.48 -5.20
C ASP A 84 16.10 -15.98 -5.59
N ARG A 85 15.95 -15.66 -6.89
CA ARG A 85 16.02 -14.31 -7.46
C ARG A 85 14.66 -13.68 -7.75
N LYS A 86 13.55 -14.32 -7.39
CA LYS A 86 12.19 -13.85 -7.66
C LYS A 86 11.38 -13.73 -6.39
N ALA A 87 10.66 -12.62 -6.26
CA ALA A 87 9.63 -12.40 -5.25
C ALA A 87 8.28 -12.23 -5.93
N SER A 88 7.25 -12.88 -5.40
CA SER A 88 5.87 -12.69 -5.81
C SER A 88 5.04 -12.37 -4.57
N MET A 89 4.38 -11.22 -4.59
CA MET A 89 3.56 -10.69 -3.50
C MET A 89 2.14 -10.53 -4.01
N LYS A 90 1.16 -10.99 -3.24
CA LYS A 90 -0.26 -10.73 -3.49
C LYS A 90 -0.87 -10.15 -2.22
N HIS A 91 -1.65 -9.10 -2.40
CA HIS A 91 -2.45 -8.49 -1.37
C HIS A 91 -3.90 -8.48 -1.85
N THR A 92 -4.75 -9.23 -1.15
CA THR A 92 -6.19 -9.24 -1.38
C THR A 92 -6.85 -8.50 -0.22
N LEU A 93 -7.63 -7.47 -0.53
CA LEU A 93 -8.40 -6.73 0.45
C LEU A 93 -9.88 -6.83 0.09
N SER A 94 -10.68 -7.32 1.02
CA SER A 94 -12.13 -7.37 0.93
C SER A 94 -12.74 -6.43 1.97
N LEU A 95 -13.44 -5.39 1.49
CA LEU A 95 -14.16 -4.40 2.28
C LEU A 95 -15.58 -4.30 1.73
N ASP A 96 -16.58 -4.52 2.56
CA ASP A 96 -18.01 -4.41 2.18
C ASP A 96 -18.40 -5.22 0.94
N ASN A 97 -17.96 -6.49 0.90
CA ASN A 97 -18.15 -7.42 -0.22
C ASN A 97 -17.49 -6.99 -1.54
N LYS A 98 -16.65 -5.96 -1.52
CA LYS A 98 -15.83 -5.55 -2.66
C LYS A 98 -14.41 -5.97 -2.40
N THR A 99 -13.79 -6.52 -3.44
CA THR A 99 -12.43 -7.05 -3.35
C THR A 99 -11.54 -6.31 -4.32
N VAL A 100 -10.34 -5.98 -3.87
CA VAL A 100 -9.24 -5.56 -4.73
C VAL A 100 -8.06 -6.50 -4.54
N LEU A 101 -7.45 -6.93 -5.64
CA LEU A 101 -6.23 -7.71 -5.66
C LEU A 101 -5.09 -6.88 -6.23
N ILE A 102 -4.03 -6.68 -5.43
CA ILE A 102 -2.77 -6.09 -5.87
C ILE A 102 -1.73 -7.20 -5.92
N ALA A 103 -1.16 -7.47 -7.10
CA ALA A 103 -0.10 -8.46 -7.25
C ALA A 103 1.18 -7.80 -7.78
N HIS A 104 2.29 -8.01 -7.08
CA HIS A 104 3.60 -7.47 -7.42
C HIS A 104 4.61 -8.60 -7.57
N THR A 105 5.38 -8.59 -8.65
CA THR A 105 6.44 -9.57 -8.89
C THR A 105 7.72 -8.84 -9.23
N VAL A 106 8.83 -9.29 -8.64
CA VAL A 106 10.17 -8.74 -8.83
C VAL A 106 11.12 -9.86 -9.12
N GLU A 107 11.92 -9.74 -10.19
CA GLU A 107 13.08 -10.57 -10.43
C GLU A 107 14.34 -9.69 -10.35
N VAL A 108 15.39 -10.17 -9.67
CA VAL A 108 16.62 -9.41 -9.43
C VAL A 108 17.83 -10.03 -10.10
N SER A 109 18.88 -9.22 -10.23
CA SER A 109 20.15 -9.62 -10.79
C SER A 109 20.86 -10.70 -9.94
N PRO A 110 21.78 -11.50 -10.52
CA PRO A 110 22.52 -12.52 -9.78
C PRO A 110 23.40 -12.01 -8.64
N ASP A 111 23.63 -10.70 -8.53
CA ASP A 111 24.33 -10.02 -7.43
C ASP A 111 23.36 -9.26 -6.50
N ALA A 112 22.05 -9.30 -6.79
CA ALA A 112 20.99 -8.61 -6.05
C ALA A 112 21.20 -7.09 -5.90
N THR A 113 21.84 -6.45 -6.88
CA THR A 113 22.07 -4.99 -6.87
C THR A 113 20.98 -4.21 -7.62
N ARG A 114 20.24 -4.86 -8.52
CA ARG A 114 19.17 -4.22 -9.31
C ARG A 114 18.03 -5.16 -9.65
N THR A 115 16.88 -4.57 -9.92
CA THR A 115 15.72 -5.26 -10.50
C THR A 115 15.94 -5.50 -11.99
N LEU A 116 15.71 -6.73 -12.46
CA LEU A 116 15.71 -7.11 -13.87
C LEU A 116 14.32 -7.05 -14.48
N ARG A 117 13.31 -7.50 -13.72
CA ARG A 117 11.90 -7.48 -14.14
C ARG A 117 11.04 -7.07 -12.96
N GLU A 118 10.08 -6.21 -13.24
CA GLU A 118 9.09 -5.78 -12.27
C GLU A 118 7.74 -5.74 -12.95
N SER A 119 6.73 -6.33 -12.31
CA SER A 119 5.35 -6.26 -12.78
C SER A 119 4.41 -6.01 -11.60
N LEU A 120 3.47 -5.11 -11.79
CA LEU A 120 2.40 -4.83 -10.84
C LEU A 120 1.06 -4.95 -11.56
N THR A 121 0.09 -5.57 -10.90
CA THR A 121 -1.30 -5.61 -11.38
C THR A 121 -2.26 -5.17 -10.28
N ILE A 122 -3.37 -4.57 -10.71
CA ILE A 122 -4.54 -4.29 -9.88
C ILE A 122 -5.73 -4.95 -10.56
N ASP A 123 -6.38 -5.89 -9.88
CA ASP A 123 -7.46 -6.73 -10.42
C ASP A 123 -7.09 -7.35 -11.78
N SER A 124 -5.88 -7.92 -11.84
CA SER A 124 -5.28 -8.53 -13.03
C SER A 124 -4.99 -7.57 -14.20
N LYS A 125 -5.24 -6.28 -14.06
CA LYS A 125 -4.84 -5.27 -15.05
C LYS A 125 -3.39 -4.87 -14.83
N ALA A 126 -2.56 -5.01 -15.86
CA ALA A 126 -1.16 -4.62 -15.82
C ALA A 126 -1.01 -3.10 -15.66
N ILE A 127 -0.08 -2.72 -14.79
CA ILE A 127 0.27 -1.32 -14.52
C ILE A 127 1.56 -0.96 -15.25
N ASP A 128 1.55 0.19 -15.93
CA ASP A 128 2.76 0.82 -16.44
C ASP A 128 3.45 1.61 -15.32
N LEU A 129 4.47 1.02 -14.70
CA LEU A 129 5.19 1.62 -13.57
C LEU A 129 5.91 2.95 -13.90
N ALA A 130 6.11 3.28 -15.18
CA ALA A 130 6.68 4.56 -15.59
C ALA A 130 5.73 5.75 -15.32
N ARG A 131 4.42 5.47 -15.22
CA ARG A 131 3.37 6.45 -14.93
C ARG A 131 3.18 6.73 -13.44
N GLY A 132 3.92 6.05 -12.57
CA GLY A 132 3.91 6.29 -11.13
C GLY A 132 3.67 5.02 -10.31
N ARG A 133 3.80 5.16 -8.99
CA ARG A 133 3.73 4.04 -8.03
C ARG A 133 2.73 4.27 -6.91
N VAL A 134 1.96 5.36 -7.00
CA VAL A 134 0.89 5.70 -6.07
C VAL A 134 -0.45 5.44 -6.74
N PHE A 135 -1.36 4.75 -6.05
CA PHE A 135 -2.67 4.38 -6.57
C PHE A 135 -3.77 4.92 -5.67
N LEU A 136 -4.78 5.54 -6.25
CA LEU A 136 -6.01 5.94 -5.57
C LEU A 136 -7.11 4.97 -6.02
N ILE A 137 -7.56 4.08 -5.13
CA ILE A 137 -8.49 2.99 -5.42
C ILE A 137 -9.81 3.28 -4.73
N ASP A 138 -10.86 3.49 -5.52
CA ASP A 138 -12.20 3.75 -5.03
C ASP A 138 -13.06 2.48 -5.11
N LEU A 139 -13.42 1.98 -3.94
CA LEU A 139 -14.35 0.88 -3.75
C LEU A 139 -15.74 1.37 -3.31
N THR A 140 -16.07 2.65 -3.40
CA THR A 140 -17.41 3.13 -3.01
C THR A 140 -18.49 2.83 -4.05
N GLU A 141 -18.11 2.75 -5.33
CA GLU A 141 -19.02 2.46 -6.45
C GLU A 141 -19.11 0.97 -6.82
N GLY A 142 -19.99 0.58 -7.76
CA GLY A 142 -20.27 -0.82 -8.10
C GLY A 142 -19.06 -1.63 -8.59
N SER A 143 -18.07 -0.99 -9.22
CA SER A 143 -16.79 -1.62 -9.59
C SER A 143 -15.62 -0.79 -9.08
N ALA A 144 -14.51 -1.46 -8.74
CA ALA A 144 -13.30 -0.80 -8.29
C ALA A 144 -12.77 0.13 -9.40
N LYS A 145 -12.69 1.42 -9.09
CA LYS A 145 -12.02 2.41 -9.95
C LYS A 145 -10.66 2.70 -9.36
N TRP A 146 -9.66 2.93 -10.21
CA TRP A 146 -8.37 3.37 -9.72
C TRP A 146 -7.73 4.42 -10.62
N GLU A 147 -6.97 5.32 -9.98
CA GLU A 147 -6.12 6.31 -10.63
C GLU A 147 -4.67 6.06 -10.24
N GLN A 148 -3.76 6.15 -11.21
CA GLN A 148 -2.32 6.05 -11.00
C GLN A 148 -1.70 7.45 -10.98
N LYS A 149 -0.87 7.72 -9.97
CA LYS A 149 -0.22 9.01 -9.75
C LYS A 149 1.30 8.87 -9.76
N LYS A 150 1.96 9.78 -10.48
CA LYS A 150 3.42 9.95 -10.47
C LYS A 150 3.82 10.90 -9.34
N LEU A 151 3.96 10.35 -8.14
CA LEU A 151 4.37 11.06 -6.92
C LEU A 151 5.62 10.39 -6.35
N ASP A 152 6.39 11.16 -5.61
CA ASP A 152 7.61 10.69 -4.98
C ASP A 152 7.27 9.93 -3.68
N LEU A 153 7.69 8.67 -3.64
CA LEU A 153 7.68 7.86 -2.43
C LEU A 153 9.02 8.02 -1.70
N PRO A 154 9.08 7.86 -0.36
CA PRO A 154 10.33 7.95 0.37
C PRO A 154 11.36 6.95 -0.17
N ALA A 155 12.58 7.45 -0.42
CA ALA A 155 13.68 6.65 -0.95
C ALA A 155 14.16 5.54 0.01
N GLU A 156 13.84 5.67 1.30
CA GLU A 156 14.22 4.72 2.34
C GLU A 156 13.12 4.57 3.38
N ILE A 157 12.91 3.31 3.78
CA ILE A 157 11.89 2.90 4.73
C ILE A 157 12.55 2.10 5.86
N ALA A 158 12.30 2.48 7.10
CA ALA A 158 12.65 1.63 8.23
C ALA A 158 11.79 0.36 8.22
N ASP A 159 12.27 -0.72 8.84
CA ASP A 159 11.44 -1.92 8.97
C ASP A 159 10.30 -1.67 9.97
N PRO A 160 9.02 -1.75 9.59
CA PRO A 160 7.93 -1.67 10.55
C PRO A 160 7.83 -3.01 11.30
N MET A 161 8.34 -3.05 12.53
CA MET A 161 8.36 -4.26 13.35
C MET A 161 7.08 -4.41 14.18
N THR A 162 6.36 -3.32 14.40
CA THR A 162 5.15 -3.28 15.21
C THR A 162 3.98 -2.65 14.47
N ALA A 163 2.78 -2.88 15.01
CA ALA A 163 1.55 -2.23 14.58
C ALA A 163 1.66 -0.69 14.55
N LYS A 164 2.35 -0.14 15.55
CA LYS A 164 2.61 1.28 15.68
C LYS A 164 3.54 1.78 14.58
N ASP A 165 4.64 1.08 14.31
CA ASP A 165 5.61 1.46 13.28
C ASP A 165 4.97 1.50 11.89
N THR A 166 4.11 0.54 11.58
CA THR A 166 3.33 0.53 10.33
C THR A 166 2.40 1.73 10.25
N THR A 167 1.70 2.08 11.34
CA THR A 167 0.81 3.24 11.38
C THR A 167 1.60 4.55 11.20
N ASP A 168 2.74 4.68 11.87
CA ASP A 168 3.61 5.85 11.76
C ASP A 168 4.19 5.99 10.35
N LEU A 169 4.59 4.88 9.74
CA LEU A 169 5.05 4.84 8.35
C LEU A 169 3.96 5.34 7.40
N VAL A 170 2.75 4.79 7.50
CA VAL A 170 1.60 5.18 6.67
C VAL A 170 1.29 6.65 6.86
N GLY A 171 1.20 7.13 8.09
CA GLY A 171 0.91 8.53 8.41
C GLY A 171 1.93 9.49 7.81
N ARG A 172 3.22 9.16 7.91
CA ARG A 172 4.31 9.95 7.31
C ARG A 172 4.21 10.00 5.78
N VAL A 173 4.10 8.84 5.12
CA VAL A 173 4.00 8.78 3.65
C VAL A 173 2.78 9.56 3.17
N LEU A 174 1.63 9.37 3.81
CA LEU A 174 0.39 10.05 3.46
C LEU A 174 0.50 11.57 3.61
N ALA A 175 1.10 12.04 4.71
CA ALA A 175 1.32 13.47 4.93
C ALA A 175 2.18 14.10 3.83
N ASP A 176 3.17 13.38 3.30
CA ASP A 176 3.99 13.86 2.20
C ASP A 176 3.26 13.82 0.86
N LEU A 177 2.48 12.77 0.57
CA LEU A 177 1.67 12.68 -0.66
C LEU A 177 0.61 13.78 -0.73
N ILE A 178 -0.02 14.13 0.39
CA ILE A 178 -0.99 15.25 0.47
C ILE A 178 -0.36 16.59 0.11
N LYS A 179 0.92 16.81 0.45
CA LYS A 179 1.64 18.04 0.07
C LYS A 179 1.98 18.07 -1.42
N GLN A 180 2.19 16.91 -2.03
CA GLN A 180 2.57 16.80 -3.44
C GLN A 180 1.37 16.94 -4.40
N ASP A 181 0.18 16.43 -4.03
CA ASP A 181 -0.98 16.42 -4.92
C ASP A 181 -2.29 16.68 -4.16
N LYS A 182 -2.99 17.76 -4.54
CA LYS A 182 -4.30 18.13 -3.98
C LYS A 182 -5.39 17.08 -4.23
N ASN A 183 -5.26 16.26 -5.28
CA ASN A 183 -6.20 15.18 -5.56
C ASN A 183 -6.05 14.05 -4.54
N VAL A 184 -4.85 13.82 -3.99
CA VAL A 184 -4.67 12.89 -2.87
C VAL A 184 -5.46 13.39 -1.65
N LYS A 185 -5.33 14.68 -1.32
CA LYS A 185 -6.10 15.30 -0.24
C LYS A 185 -7.61 15.18 -0.49
N ALA A 186 -8.08 15.57 -1.67
CA ALA A 186 -9.49 15.50 -2.04
C ALA A 186 -10.03 14.06 -1.98
N PHE A 187 -9.24 13.07 -2.41
CA PHE A 187 -9.59 11.66 -2.35
C PHE A 187 -9.86 11.18 -0.92
N LEU A 188 -9.08 11.65 0.05
CA LEU A 188 -9.22 11.32 1.47
C LEU A 188 -10.38 12.05 2.15
N GLU A 189 -10.70 13.27 1.69
CA GLU A 189 -11.75 14.12 2.26
C GLU A 189 -13.14 13.81 1.72
N THR A 190 -13.22 13.17 0.54
CA THR A 190 -14.48 12.75 -0.07
C THR A 190 -15.00 11.53 0.68
N LYS A 191 -16.15 11.71 1.35
CA LYS A 191 -16.88 10.65 2.06
C LYS A 191 -17.81 9.88 1.12
#